data_AF-A0A7W9ST01-F1
#
_entry.id   AF-A0A7W9ST01-F1
#
_cell.length_a   1.000
_cell.length_b   1.000
_cell.length_c   1.000
_cell.angle_alpha   90.00
_cell.angle_beta   90.00
_cell.angle_gamma   90.00
#
_symmetry.space_group_name_H-M   'P 1'
#
loop_
_entity.id
_entity.type
_entity.pdbx_description
1 polymer ?
#
loop_
_entity_poly.entity_id
_entity_poly.type
_entity_poly.pdbx_seq_one_letter_code
_entity_poly.pdbx_strand_id
1 'polypeptide(L)'
;MSRLVFCLLIFLLALPSTAQNAFKGKVVDIEKGDQLTVQLDSWKLKVRLHGIEAAKTGELARVAQEWTRARVANQQVQVGVRGTAAKGIVYGDVSYLPGEHNIAIELAEQGLATWTERYAPSRKDLMAAQARAQAAHAGIWGNESVEVIRLRRTLQAAPKATPTPQPQRTAKLVAAPKSTPTPQPTGTVPSKPNTRLSPWPLLLGILCAVALLGTAERVSRDARRLRQRPTLLTDQHDNTAGFMKLRGIAHTDQPLLVSIAGRIPGLYIHEITQVYHNGSWRTTYDETDKLPFTLDDGSGQVTISEGLLRFMPIRVARFYNDFPVEKWHPNSYGGDIRTEVFFIPADVTVVVFGDLAPSRTQPLMVIEGDERRLTHQPVRLAMALIVGAAGALLLGGYFMLSGVG
;
A
#
# COMPACT_ATOMS: atom_id res chain seq x y z
N MET A 1 21.27 11.98 29.31
CA MET A 1 20.16 11.02 29.11
C MET A 1 20.73 9.61 29.11
N SER A 2 20.15 8.70 29.89
CA SER A 2 20.65 7.32 30.06
C SER A 2 20.64 6.55 28.73
N ARG A 3 21.68 5.76 28.45
CA ARG A 3 21.78 4.88 27.26
C ARG A 3 20.60 3.89 27.17
N LEU A 4 19.97 3.57 28.29
CA LEU A 4 18.77 2.73 28.38
C LEU A 4 17.54 3.43 27.78
N VAL A 5 17.45 4.77 27.92
CA VAL A 5 16.42 5.60 27.27
C VAL A 5 16.60 5.59 25.76
N PHE A 6 17.85 5.56 25.27
CA PHE A 6 18.15 5.53 23.85
C PHE A 6 17.79 4.18 23.20
N CYS A 7 18.07 3.04 23.87
CA CYS A 7 17.67 1.72 23.38
C CYS A 7 16.15 1.51 23.38
N LEU A 8 15.43 2.00 24.39
CA LEU A 8 13.97 1.98 24.41
C LEU A 8 13.37 2.83 23.29
N LEU A 9 14.00 3.97 22.97
CA LEU A 9 13.59 4.83 21.85
C LEU A 9 13.72 4.10 20.50
N ILE A 10 14.83 3.38 20.29
CA ILE A 10 15.08 2.60 19.06
C ILE A 10 14.09 1.45 18.94
N PHE A 11 13.73 0.78 20.04
CA PHE A 11 12.74 -0.29 20.03
C PHE A 11 11.33 0.22 19.72
N LEU A 12 10.95 1.40 20.24
CA LEU A 12 9.68 2.06 19.86
C LEU A 12 9.64 2.48 18.37
N LEU A 13 10.79 2.84 17.79
CA LEU A 13 10.92 3.21 16.37
C LEU A 13 10.91 1.99 15.43
N ALA A 14 11.09 0.78 15.95
CA ALA A 14 11.13 -0.48 15.18
C ALA A 14 9.78 -1.22 15.13
N LEU A 15 8.72 -0.66 15.71
CA LEU A 15 7.38 -1.22 15.57
C LEU A 15 6.99 -1.20 14.08
N PRO A 16 6.57 -2.34 13.50
CA PRO A 16 6.13 -2.37 12.12
C PRO A 16 4.95 -1.41 11.98
N SER A 17 5.17 -0.33 11.21
CA SER A 17 4.08 0.54 10.78
C SER A 17 3.16 -0.35 9.96
N THR A 18 2.05 -0.78 10.56
CA THR A 18 0.98 -1.45 9.81
C THR A 18 0.65 -0.55 8.65
N ALA A 19 1.01 -0.96 7.44
CA ALA A 19 0.68 -0.22 6.24
C ALA A 19 -0.85 -0.14 6.20
N GLN A 20 -1.38 1.03 6.55
CA GLN A 20 -2.81 1.27 6.54
C GLN A 20 -3.22 1.10 5.08
N ASN A 21 -4.18 0.21 4.82
CA ASN A 21 -4.71 -0.04 3.49
C ASN A 21 -5.56 1.16 3.07
N ALA A 22 -4.94 2.32 2.94
CA ALA A 22 -5.59 3.60 2.75
C ALA A 22 -4.77 4.46 1.78
N PHE A 23 -5.48 5.22 0.95
CA PHE A 23 -4.87 6.19 0.05
C PHE A 23 -5.51 7.56 0.23
N LYS A 24 -4.80 8.61 -0.19
CA LYS A 24 -5.32 9.98 -0.21
C LYS A 24 -5.57 10.40 -1.64
N GLY A 25 -6.64 11.14 -1.87
CA GLY A 25 -6.96 11.66 -3.19
C GLY A 25 -8.00 12.77 -3.14
N LYS A 26 -8.18 13.46 -4.26
CA LYS A 26 -9.15 14.55 -4.37
C LYS A 26 -10.46 14.02 -4.92
N VAL A 27 -11.59 14.31 -4.28
CA VAL A 27 -12.90 13.94 -4.85
C VAL A 27 -13.21 14.87 -6.02
N VAL A 28 -13.39 14.29 -7.20
CA VAL A 28 -13.64 15.03 -8.45
C VAL A 28 -15.05 14.87 -8.99
N ASP A 29 -15.76 13.83 -8.56
CA ASP A 29 -17.15 13.60 -8.96
C ASP A 29 -17.93 12.86 -7.85
N ILE A 30 -19.24 13.09 -7.79
CA ILE A 30 -20.17 12.39 -6.90
C ILE A 30 -21.38 11.97 -7.73
N GLU A 31 -21.46 10.68 -8.04
CA GLU A 31 -22.53 10.10 -8.87
C GLU A 31 -23.80 9.87 -8.04
N LYS A 32 -23.66 9.42 -6.79
CA LYS A 32 -24.76 9.11 -5.86
C LYS A 32 -24.36 9.47 -4.44
N GLY A 33 -25.31 9.42 -3.50
CA GLY A 33 -25.02 9.63 -2.07
C GLY A 33 -23.90 8.72 -1.55
N ASP A 34 -23.83 7.47 -2.02
CA ASP A 34 -22.84 6.48 -1.61
C ASP A 34 -21.72 6.20 -2.64
N GLN A 35 -21.66 6.92 -3.76
CA GLN A 35 -20.71 6.63 -4.85
C GLN A 35 -20.04 7.91 -5.36
N LEU A 36 -18.71 7.95 -5.29
CA LEU A 36 -17.88 9.09 -5.65
C LEU A 36 -16.64 8.67 -6.46
N THR A 37 -16.03 9.61 -7.17
CA THR A 37 -14.78 9.40 -7.89
C THR A 37 -13.66 10.18 -7.22
N VAL A 38 -12.60 9.47 -6.85
CA VAL A 38 -11.38 10.03 -6.26
C VAL A 38 -10.29 10.06 -7.33
N GLN A 39 -9.69 11.22 -7.53
CA GLN A 39 -8.49 11.39 -8.33
C GLN A 39 -7.25 11.20 -7.46
N LEU A 40 -6.36 10.33 -7.93
CA LEU A 40 -5.03 10.06 -7.40
C LEU A 40 -4.04 10.43 -8.51
N ASP A 41 -3.10 11.35 -8.28
CA ASP A 41 -2.12 11.77 -9.28
C ASP A 41 -2.71 11.89 -10.71
N SER A 42 -2.38 10.94 -11.60
CA SER A 42 -2.84 10.84 -13.00
C SER A 42 -4.07 9.95 -13.26
N TRP A 43 -4.61 9.25 -12.24
CA TRP A 43 -5.69 8.27 -12.38
C TRP A 43 -6.94 8.61 -11.56
N LYS A 44 -8.07 8.06 -11.98
CA LYS A 44 -9.37 8.23 -11.32
C LYS A 44 -9.90 6.87 -10.88
N LEU A 45 -10.39 6.80 -9.65
CA LEU A 45 -10.92 5.59 -9.05
C LEU A 45 -12.33 5.84 -8.55
N LYS A 46 -13.26 4.97 -8.91
CA LYS A 46 -14.61 4.98 -8.33
C LYS A 46 -14.58 4.33 -6.97
N VAL A 47 -15.18 5.00 -5.98
CA VAL A 47 -15.27 4.55 -4.61
C VAL A 47 -16.73 4.51 -4.19
N ARG A 48 -17.16 3.36 -3.65
CA ARG A 48 -18.46 3.19 -3.02
C ARG A 48 -18.27 3.12 -1.50
N LEU A 49 -19.09 3.84 -0.76
CA LEU A 49 -19.00 3.92 0.69
C LEU A 49 -19.28 2.55 1.32
N HIS A 50 -18.34 2.05 2.11
CA HIS A 50 -18.44 0.73 2.70
C HIS A 50 -19.49 0.66 3.81
N GLY A 51 -20.39 -0.32 3.69
CA GLY A 51 -21.35 -0.70 4.72
C GLY A 51 -22.67 0.06 4.69
N ILE A 52 -22.90 0.94 3.72
CA ILE A 52 -24.18 1.64 3.57
C ILE A 52 -24.77 1.51 2.16
N GLU A 53 -26.07 1.74 2.06
CA GLU A 53 -26.76 1.97 0.80
C GLU A 53 -27.58 3.26 0.89
N ALA A 54 -27.24 4.25 0.07
CA ALA A 54 -27.94 5.53 0.04
C ALA A 54 -29.34 5.39 -0.57
N ALA A 55 -30.23 6.34 -0.24
CA ALA A 55 -31.53 6.45 -0.89
C ALA A 55 -31.39 6.42 -2.43
N LYS A 56 -32.13 5.52 -3.09
CA LYS A 56 -31.98 5.24 -4.52
C LYS A 56 -32.95 6.00 -5.42
N THR A 57 -34.09 6.43 -4.87
CA THR A 57 -35.19 7.05 -5.60
C THR A 57 -35.75 8.24 -4.83
N GLY A 58 -36.55 9.07 -5.51
CA GLY A 58 -37.21 10.22 -4.89
C GLY A 58 -36.27 11.40 -4.65
N GLU A 59 -36.77 12.40 -3.92
CA GLU A 59 -36.02 13.61 -3.62
C GLU A 59 -34.93 13.32 -2.58
N LEU A 60 -35.10 12.31 -1.71
CA LEU A 60 -34.08 11.89 -0.76
C LEU A 60 -32.80 11.38 -1.44
N ALA A 61 -32.89 10.72 -2.60
CA ALA A 61 -31.71 10.31 -3.36
C ALA A 61 -30.88 11.52 -3.82
N ARG A 62 -31.55 12.57 -4.28
CA ARG A 62 -30.92 13.84 -4.67
C ARG A 62 -30.30 14.55 -3.48
N VAL A 63 -31.03 14.60 -2.36
CA VAL A 63 -30.52 15.18 -1.11
C VAL A 63 -29.31 14.40 -0.58
N ALA A 64 -29.28 13.07 -0.69
CA ALA A 64 -28.13 12.26 -0.32
C ALA A 64 -26.89 12.61 -1.16
N GLN A 65 -27.05 12.77 -2.47
CA GLN A 65 -25.97 13.19 -3.37
C GLN A 65 -25.48 14.61 -3.04
N GLU A 66 -26.39 15.56 -2.80
CA GLU A 66 -26.07 16.94 -2.41
C GLU A 66 -25.37 16.99 -1.06
N TRP A 67 -25.80 16.17 -0.11
CA TRP A 67 -25.16 16.02 1.19
C TRP A 67 -23.72 15.57 1.03
N THR A 68 -23.48 14.50 0.29
CA THR A 68 -22.13 14.00 0.02
C THR A 68 -21.29 15.06 -0.69
N ARG A 69 -21.85 15.70 -1.74
CA ARG A 69 -21.17 16.77 -2.48
C ARG A 69 -20.76 17.93 -1.59
N ALA A 70 -21.62 18.37 -0.68
CA ALA A 70 -21.33 19.48 0.23
C ALA A 70 -20.16 19.19 1.19
N ARG A 71 -19.93 17.93 1.58
CA ARG A 71 -18.82 17.54 2.47
C ARG A 71 -17.51 17.36 1.71
N VAL A 72 -17.52 16.62 0.60
CA VAL A 72 -16.26 16.09 0.04
C VAL A 72 -15.92 16.62 -1.34
N ALA A 73 -16.82 17.30 -2.06
CA ALA A 73 -16.52 17.74 -3.42
C ALA A 73 -15.31 18.67 -3.46
N ASN A 74 -14.37 18.38 -4.35
CA ASN A 74 -13.10 19.09 -4.49
C ASN A 74 -12.20 19.10 -3.24
N GLN A 75 -12.49 18.27 -2.23
CA GLN A 75 -11.67 18.15 -1.04
C GLN A 75 -10.72 16.96 -1.13
N GLN A 76 -9.62 17.04 -0.36
CA GLN A 76 -8.73 15.93 -0.15
C GLN A 76 -9.36 14.98 0.88
N VAL A 77 -9.52 13.71 0.50
CA VAL A 77 -10.06 12.66 1.36
C VAL A 77 -9.04 11.56 1.55
N GLN A 78 -9.18 10.83 2.66
CA GLN A 78 -8.51 9.57 2.91
C GLN A 78 -9.53 8.45 2.72
N VAL A 79 -9.17 7.46 1.91
CA VAL A 79 -10.00 6.28 1.64
C VAL A 79 -9.34 5.07 2.25
N GLY A 80 -9.93 4.51 3.31
CA GLY A 80 -9.56 3.21 3.88
C GLY A 80 -10.23 2.09 3.08
N VAL A 81 -9.43 1.37 2.29
CA VAL A 81 -9.89 0.29 1.40
C VAL A 81 -10.36 -0.91 2.23
N ARG A 82 -11.59 -1.34 1.98
CA ARG A 82 -12.22 -2.52 2.62
C ARG A 82 -12.40 -3.69 1.66
N GLY A 83 -12.45 -3.41 0.37
CA GLY A 83 -12.52 -4.42 -0.69
C GLY A 83 -12.72 -3.77 -2.04
N THR A 84 -12.89 -4.58 -3.07
CA THR A 84 -13.08 -4.11 -4.44
C THR A 84 -14.26 -4.87 -5.07
N ALA A 85 -15.13 -4.15 -5.75
CA ALA A 85 -16.30 -4.68 -6.44
C ALA A 85 -16.00 -5.00 -7.90
N ALA A 86 -17.00 -5.61 -8.55
CA ALA A 86 -17.14 -5.58 -10.00
C ALA A 86 -16.97 -4.16 -10.57
N LYS A 87 -16.31 -4.09 -11.74
CA LYS A 87 -15.99 -2.89 -12.52
C LYS A 87 -14.93 -1.96 -11.89
N GLY A 88 -14.06 -2.48 -11.03
CA GLY A 88 -12.95 -1.70 -10.46
C GLY A 88 -13.40 -0.62 -9.46
N ILE A 89 -14.62 -0.74 -8.92
CA ILE A 89 -15.11 0.14 -7.86
C ILE A 89 -14.51 -0.32 -6.53
N VAL A 90 -13.89 0.57 -5.79
CA VAL A 90 -13.36 0.29 -4.45
C VAL A 90 -14.45 0.49 -3.40
N TYR A 91 -14.65 -0.48 -2.52
CA TYR A 91 -15.42 -0.29 -1.29
C TYR A 91 -14.49 0.29 -0.23
N GLY A 92 -14.82 1.46 0.30
CA GLY A 92 -13.94 2.14 1.25
C GLY A 92 -14.65 2.99 2.28
N ASP A 93 -13.98 3.15 3.42
CA ASP A 93 -14.27 4.20 4.40
C ASP A 93 -13.67 5.51 3.90
N VAL A 94 -14.51 6.51 3.64
CA VAL A 94 -14.05 7.80 3.14
C VAL A 94 -14.15 8.82 4.28
N SER A 95 -13.01 9.36 4.67
CA SER A 95 -12.90 10.42 5.67
C SER A 95 -12.33 11.69 5.06
N TYR A 96 -12.91 12.85 5.40
CA TYR A 96 -12.38 14.16 5.02
C TYR A 96 -11.60 14.81 6.17
N LEU A 97 -10.77 15.80 5.82
CA LEU A 97 -9.83 16.45 6.74
C LEU A 97 -10.15 17.95 6.90
N PRO A 98 -9.89 18.56 8.08
CA PRO A 98 -9.40 17.95 9.31
C PRO A 98 -10.55 17.33 10.14
N GLY A 99 -10.31 16.18 10.79
CA GLY A 99 -11.27 15.59 11.75
C GLY A 99 -11.65 14.12 11.53
N GLU A 100 -11.15 13.49 10.45
CA GLU A 100 -11.41 12.06 10.14
C GLU A 100 -12.89 11.67 10.08
N HIS A 101 -13.78 12.63 9.81
CA HIS A 101 -15.22 12.41 9.74
C HIS A 101 -15.56 11.46 8.60
N ASN A 102 -16.11 10.29 8.94
CA ASN A 102 -16.48 9.26 7.97
C ASN A 102 -17.86 9.57 7.38
N ILE A 103 -17.90 9.81 6.07
CA ILE A 103 -19.11 10.26 5.39
C ILE A 103 -20.23 9.20 5.36
N ALA A 104 -19.89 7.92 5.46
CA ALA A 104 -20.89 6.85 5.55
C ALA A 104 -21.67 6.93 6.86
N ILE A 105 -20.99 7.27 7.97
CA ILE A 105 -21.62 7.46 9.28
C ILE A 105 -22.56 8.66 9.22
N GLU A 106 -22.12 9.79 8.66
CA GLU A 106 -22.97 10.98 8.53
C GLU A 106 -24.25 10.72 7.73
N LEU A 107 -24.14 10.02 6.60
CA LEU A 107 -25.31 9.68 5.79
C LEU A 107 -26.29 8.77 6.55
N ALA A 108 -25.78 7.79 7.30
CA ALA A 108 -26.62 6.93 8.14
C ALA A 108 -27.28 7.71 9.28
N GLU A 109 -26.55 8.61 9.95
CA GLU A 109 -27.07 9.45 11.05
C GLU A 109 -28.18 10.41 10.59
N GLN A 110 -28.12 10.91 9.35
CA GLN A 110 -29.17 11.76 8.79
C GLN A 110 -30.35 11.00 8.21
N GLY A 111 -30.32 9.66 8.21
CA GLY A 111 -31.33 8.85 7.55
C GLY A 111 -31.28 8.94 6.02
N LEU A 112 -30.13 9.28 5.45
CA LEU A 112 -29.92 9.34 3.99
C LEU A 112 -29.41 8.02 3.40
N ALA A 113 -29.03 7.08 4.26
CA ALA A 113 -28.59 5.74 3.89
C ALA A 113 -29.01 4.70 4.94
N THR A 114 -29.15 3.45 4.51
CA THR A 114 -29.31 2.29 5.40
C THR A 114 -27.96 1.62 5.62
N TRP A 115 -27.74 1.07 6.81
CA TRP A 115 -26.63 0.15 7.09
C TRP A 115 -26.92 -1.22 6.46
N THR A 116 -25.92 -1.78 5.78
CA THR A 116 -26.01 -3.09 5.12
C THR A 116 -25.33 -4.16 5.96
N GLU A 117 -26.05 -4.67 6.97
CA GLU A 117 -25.52 -5.67 7.93
C GLU A 117 -24.90 -6.89 7.23
N ARG A 118 -25.50 -7.36 6.14
CA ARG A 118 -24.99 -8.49 5.34
C ARG A 118 -23.55 -8.28 4.84
N TYR A 119 -23.19 -7.05 4.48
CA TYR A 119 -21.91 -6.72 3.88
C TYR A 119 -20.92 -6.10 4.87
N ALA A 120 -21.42 -5.52 5.96
CA ALA A 120 -20.60 -4.88 6.98
C ALA A 120 -21.10 -5.18 8.41
N PRO A 121 -21.15 -6.44 8.85
CA PRO A 121 -21.73 -6.83 10.15
C PRO A 121 -20.94 -6.29 11.35
N SER A 122 -19.65 -6.00 11.16
CA SER A 122 -18.73 -5.46 12.16
C SER A 122 -18.85 -3.94 12.34
N ARG A 123 -19.56 -3.23 11.45
CA ARG A 123 -19.73 -1.76 11.49
C ARG A 123 -20.82 -1.33 12.47
N LYS A 124 -20.54 -1.50 13.77
CA LYS A 124 -21.46 -1.14 14.86
C LYS A 124 -21.68 0.37 14.98
N ASP A 125 -20.73 1.17 14.49
CA ASP A 125 -20.87 2.62 14.29
C ASP A 125 -22.03 2.95 13.34
N LEU A 126 -22.13 2.27 12.20
CA LEU A 126 -23.22 2.45 11.23
C LEU A 126 -24.57 1.96 11.79
N MET A 127 -24.56 0.84 12.52
CA MET A 127 -25.74 0.35 13.23
C MET A 127 -26.28 1.39 14.22
N ALA A 128 -25.40 1.98 15.05
CA ALA A 128 -25.77 3.01 16.02
C ALA A 128 -26.20 4.33 15.36
N ALA A 129 -25.58 4.71 14.24
CA ALA A 129 -25.98 5.85 13.42
C ALA A 129 -27.40 5.68 12.86
N GLN A 130 -27.69 4.51 12.26
CA GLN A 130 -29.01 4.19 11.74
C GLN A 130 -30.07 4.19 12.85
N ALA A 131 -29.78 3.58 14.01
CA ALA A 131 -30.71 3.54 15.13
C ALA A 131 -31.09 4.95 15.61
N ARG A 132 -30.14 5.89 15.64
CA ARG A 132 -30.41 7.30 15.94
C ARG A 132 -31.31 7.96 14.90
N ALA A 133 -31.07 7.72 13.62
CA ALA A 133 -31.91 8.25 12.55
C ALA A 133 -33.34 7.69 12.60
N GLN A 134 -33.50 6.40 12.92
CA GLN A 134 -34.80 5.76 13.12
C GLN A 134 -35.56 6.36 14.30
N ALA A 135 -34.90 6.50 15.46
CA ALA A 135 -35.51 7.10 16.64
C ALA A 135 -35.94 8.57 16.43
N ALA A 136 -35.22 9.28 15.55
CA ALA A 136 -35.53 10.66 15.18
C ALA A 136 -36.53 10.77 14.02
N HIS A 137 -37.02 9.66 13.44
CA HIS A 137 -37.81 9.64 12.21
C HIS A 137 -37.17 10.48 11.08
N ALA A 138 -35.86 10.38 10.93
CA ALA A 138 -35.08 11.19 9.99
C ALA A 138 -34.99 10.54 8.60
N GLY A 139 -34.97 11.38 7.56
CA GLY A 139 -34.74 10.95 6.18
C GLY A 139 -35.69 9.84 5.72
N ILE A 140 -35.14 8.70 5.30
CA ILE A 140 -35.91 7.53 4.84
C ILE A 140 -36.79 6.89 5.93
N TRP A 141 -36.58 7.23 7.20
CA TRP A 141 -37.34 6.72 8.34
C TRP A 141 -38.52 7.62 8.74
N GLY A 142 -38.71 8.75 8.05
CA GLY A 142 -39.76 9.72 8.29
C GLY A 142 -40.61 10.02 7.06
N ASN A 143 -41.34 11.14 7.13
CA ASN A 143 -42.08 11.65 5.98
C ASN A 143 -41.12 12.35 5.02
N GLU A 144 -40.99 11.84 3.79
CA GLU A 144 -40.05 12.34 2.78
C GLU A 144 -40.16 13.87 2.56
N SER A 145 -41.39 14.40 2.45
CA SER A 145 -41.58 15.83 2.14
C SER A 145 -41.07 16.72 3.27
N VAL A 146 -41.33 16.34 4.52
CA VAL A 146 -40.85 17.07 5.71
C VAL A 146 -39.34 16.99 5.83
N GLU A 147 -38.78 15.79 5.64
CA GLU A 147 -37.37 15.53 5.82
C GLU A 147 -36.49 16.16 4.73
N VAL A 148 -36.96 16.17 3.48
CA VAL A 148 -36.28 16.90 2.40
C VAL A 148 -36.16 18.39 2.72
N ILE A 149 -37.21 19.01 3.26
CA ILE A 149 -37.18 20.42 3.67
C ILE A 149 -36.17 20.63 4.81
N ARG A 150 -36.21 19.78 5.83
CA ARG A 150 -35.26 19.84 6.97
C ARG A 150 -33.82 19.74 6.49
N LEU A 151 -33.50 18.72 5.69
CA LEU A 151 -32.15 18.44 5.22
C LEU A 151 -31.61 19.54 4.30
N ARG A 152 -32.44 20.12 3.44
CA ARG A 152 -32.03 21.28 2.62
C ARG A 152 -31.73 22.51 3.44
N ARG A 153 -32.50 22.80 4.47
CA ARG A 153 -32.18 23.91 5.39
C ARG A 153 -30.84 23.67 6.08
N THR A 154 -30.57 22.45 6.53
CA THR A 154 -29.27 22.08 7.11
C THR A 154 -28.12 22.28 6.11
N LEU A 155 -28.31 21.90 4.84
CA LEU A 155 -27.31 22.11 3.79
C LEU A 155 -27.04 23.59 3.50
N GLN A 156 -28.07 24.44 3.58
CA GLN A 156 -27.93 25.89 3.38
C GLN A 156 -27.30 26.59 4.58
N ALA A 157 -27.53 26.08 5.80
CA ALA A 157 -26.96 26.62 7.02
C ALA A 157 -25.50 26.20 7.25
N ALA A 158 -25.04 25.13 6.59
CA ALA A 158 -23.64 24.71 6.68
C ALA A 158 -22.73 25.80 6.07
N PRO A 159 -21.65 26.20 6.76
CA PRO A 159 -20.70 27.16 6.20
C PRO A 159 -20.19 26.64 4.86
N LYS A 160 -20.32 27.45 3.81
CA LYS A 160 -19.83 27.12 2.46
C LYS A 160 -18.37 26.72 2.60
N ALA A 161 -18.05 25.45 2.29
CA ALA A 161 -16.69 24.95 2.33
C ALA A 161 -15.81 25.89 1.49
N THR A 162 -14.97 26.67 2.17
CA THR A 162 -14.06 27.58 1.49
C THR A 162 -13.05 26.68 0.76
N PRO A 163 -12.92 26.75 -0.57
CA PRO A 163 -11.95 25.94 -1.27
C PRO A 163 -10.58 26.23 -0.67
N THR A 164 -9.94 25.20 -0.11
CA THR A 164 -8.56 25.29 0.36
C THR A 164 -7.73 25.89 -0.77
N PRO A 165 -7.04 27.03 -0.56
CA PRO A 165 -6.26 27.66 -1.62
C PRO A 165 -5.28 26.63 -2.17
N GLN A 166 -5.33 26.37 -3.48
CA GLN A 166 -4.28 25.60 -4.15
C GLN A 166 -2.94 26.25 -3.81
N PRO A 167 -1.88 25.49 -3.50
CA PRO A 167 -0.57 26.07 -3.27
C PRO A 167 -0.13 26.75 -4.57
N GLN A 168 -0.26 28.07 -4.63
CA GLN A 168 0.34 28.85 -5.69
C GLN A 168 1.84 28.65 -5.56
N ARG A 169 2.41 27.94 -6.53
CA ARG A 169 3.84 27.77 -6.73
C ARG A 169 4.43 29.14 -7.06
N THR A 170 4.68 29.94 -6.03
CA THR A 170 5.48 31.16 -6.12
C THR A 170 6.83 30.88 -5.48
N ALA A 171 7.82 30.72 -6.35
CA ALA A 171 9.21 30.88 -5.98
C ALA A 171 9.43 32.31 -5.50
N LYS A 172 9.77 32.49 -4.22
CA LYS A 172 10.56 33.64 -3.79
C LYS A 172 11.30 33.33 -2.50
N LEU A 173 12.60 33.10 -2.68
CA LEU A 173 13.63 33.09 -1.66
C LEU A 173 13.58 34.46 -0.94
N VAL A 174 13.21 34.49 0.34
CA VAL A 174 13.34 35.67 1.20
C VAL A 174 14.05 35.25 2.47
N ALA A 175 15.06 36.06 2.79
CA ALA A 175 16.09 35.83 3.80
C ALA A 175 15.56 35.73 5.24
N ALA A 176 16.31 34.97 6.04
CA ALA A 176 16.09 34.77 7.47
C ALA A 176 16.30 36.06 8.28
N PRO A 177 15.49 36.33 9.32
CA PRO A 177 15.75 37.41 10.27
C PRO A 177 16.75 36.98 11.36
N LYS A 178 17.66 37.91 11.68
CA LYS A 178 18.60 37.84 12.82
C LYS A 178 17.83 37.84 14.14
N SER A 179 18.19 36.93 15.05
CA SER A 179 17.74 36.92 16.44
C SER A 179 18.68 37.75 17.34
N THR A 180 18.06 38.59 18.17
CA THR A 180 18.65 39.40 19.24
C THR A 180 18.75 38.58 20.54
N PRO A 181 19.73 38.82 21.44
CA PRO A 181 19.94 38.00 22.63
C PRO A 181 19.09 38.44 23.85
N THR A 182 18.72 37.46 24.68
CA THR A 182 18.00 37.60 25.97
C THR A 182 18.98 37.40 27.14
N PRO A 183 18.81 38.08 28.30
CA PRO A 183 19.85 38.23 29.31
C PRO A 183 19.98 37.06 30.31
N GLN A 184 21.16 37.00 30.95
CA GLN A 184 21.54 36.09 32.02
C GLN A 184 20.76 36.33 33.32
N PRO A 185 20.47 35.28 34.11
CA PRO A 185 20.22 35.40 35.54
C PRO A 185 21.44 35.02 36.38
N THR A 186 21.75 35.89 37.33
CA THR A 186 22.65 35.74 38.47
C THR A 186 22.05 34.76 39.49
N GLY A 187 22.85 33.90 40.13
CA GLY A 187 22.39 33.26 41.38
C GLY A 187 23.09 31.97 41.82
N THR A 188 24.03 32.14 42.75
CA THR A 188 24.35 31.28 43.92
C THR A 188 24.82 29.82 43.75
N VAL A 189 26.07 29.62 44.19
CA VAL A 189 26.81 28.37 44.37
C VAL A 189 26.48 27.74 45.73
N PRO A 190 26.12 26.44 45.81
CA PRO A 190 26.25 25.65 47.02
C PRO A 190 27.50 24.75 46.99
N SER A 191 28.16 24.68 48.14
CA SER A 191 29.41 23.97 48.42
C SER A 191 29.31 22.44 48.25
N LYS A 192 30.34 21.86 47.59
CA LYS A 192 30.55 20.42 47.37
C LYS A 192 30.85 19.66 48.66
N PRO A 193 30.24 18.49 48.91
CA PRO A 193 30.76 17.50 49.85
C PRO A 193 31.85 16.64 49.20
N ASN A 194 32.98 16.49 49.90
CA ASN A 194 34.09 15.62 49.53
C ASN A 194 33.76 14.15 49.88
N THR A 195 33.20 13.41 48.93
CA THR A 195 33.18 11.94 48.98
C THR A 195 34.26 11.39 48.07
N ARG A 196 35.32 10.83 48.65
CA ARG A 196 36.31 10.00 47.94
C ARG A 196 35.61 8.73 47.47
N LEU A 197 35.15 8.72 46.22
CA LEU A 197 34.65 7.51 45.58
C LEU A 197 35.78 6.50 45.39
N SER A 198 35.50 5.24 45.68
CA SER A 198 36.40 4.12 45.41
C SER A 198 36.70 4.03 43.90
N PRO A 199 37.88 3.52 43.50
CA PRO A 199 38.29 3.47 42.08
C PRO A 199 37.58 2.37 41.26
N TRP A 200 36.82 1.49 41.90
CA TRP A 200 36.17 0.35 41.26
C TRP A 200 35.06 0.68 40.24
N PRO A 201 34.20 1.70 40.43
CA PRO A 201 33.20 2.08 39.43
C PRO A 201 33.84 2.67 38.17
N LEU A 202 35.00 3.33 38.29
CA LEU A 202 35.75 3.86 37.15
C LEU A 202 36.36 2.73 36.32
N LEU A 203 36.95 1.73 36.97
CA LEU A 203 37.51 0.55 36.29
C LEU A 203 36.43 -0.29 35.59
N LEU A 204 35.28 -0.52 36.25
CA LEU A 204 34.15 -1.20 35.60
C LEU A 204 33.58 -0.38 34.43
N GLY A 205 33.49 0.95 34.61
CA GLY A 205 33.05 1.87 33.58
C GLY A 205 33.95 1.86 32.33
N ILE A 206 35.27 1.78 32.53
CA ILE A 206 36.25 1.69 31.45
C ILE A 206 36.16 0.34 30.74
N LEU A 207 36.08 -0.79 31.47
CA LEU A 207 35.94 -2.12 30.87
C LEU A 207 34.63 -2.26 30.06
N CYS A 208 33.51 -1.77 30.59
CA CYS A 208 32.25 -1.72 29.84
C CYS A 208 32.35 -0.79 28.64
N ALA A 209 33.04 0.35 28.74
CA ALA A 209 33.22 1.26 27.61
C ALA A 209 34.05 0.61 26.50
N VAL A 210 35.12 -0.13 26.83
CA VAL A 210 35.95 -0.85 25.85
C VAL A 210 35.16 -1.99 25.19
N ALA A 211 34.37 -2.76 25.95
CA ALA A 211 33.49 -3.79 25.38
C ALA A 211 32.39 -3.18 24.47
N LEU A 212 31.83 -2.03 24.84
CA LEU A 212 30.85 -1.31 24.05
C LEU A 212 31.44 -0.65 22.80
N LEU A 213 32.69 -0.16 22.86
CA LEU A 213 33.42 0.33 21.69
C LEU A 213 33.78 -0.81 20.74
N GLY A 214 34.19 -1.97 21.26
CA GLY A 214 34.45 -3.16 20.44
C GLY A 214 33.20 -3.69 19.72
N THR A 215 32.04 -3.67 20.39
CA THR A 215 30.77 -4.06 19.78
C THR A 215 30.23 -2.99 18.83
N ALA A 216 30.37 -1.70 19.15
CA ALA A 216 30.00 -0.61 18.26
C ALA A 216 30.88 -0.55 16.99
N GLU A 217 32.17 -0.85 17.09
CA GLU A 217 33.03 -1.01 15.92
C GLU A 217 32.68 -2.25 15.11
N ARG A 218 32.34 -3.39 15.74
CA ARG A 218 31.83 -4.57 15.04
C ARG A 218 30.55 -4.23 14.28
N VAL A 219 29.56 -3.66 14.96
CA VAL A 219 28.27 -3.26 14.37
C VAL A 219 28.46 -2.17 13.32
N SER A 220 29.41 -1.25 13.48
CA SER A 220 29.68 -0.20 12.50
C SER A 220 30.47 -0.72 11.29
N ARG A 221 31.35 -1.71 11.47
CA ARG A 221 31.97 -2.44 10.36
C ARG A 221 30.93 -3.29 9.65
N ASP A 222 30.03 -3.94 10.37
CA ASP A 222 28.95 -4.74 9.79
C ASP A 222 27.90 -3.86 9.10
N ALA A 223 27.55 -2.70 9.66
CA ALA A 223 26.65 -1.73 9.04
C ALA A 223 27.27 -1.02 7.83
N ARG A 224 28.59 -0.76 7.83
CA ARG A 224 29.31 -0.28 6.65
C ARG A 224 29.40 -1.35 5.57
N ARG A 225 29.63 -2.62 5.95
CA ARG A 225 29.53 -3.79 5.07
C ARG A 225 28.11 -4.00 4.53
N LEU A 226 27.07 -3.67 5.30
CA LEU A 226 25.66 -3.81 4.86
C LEU A 226 25.17 -2.63 4.01
N ARG A 227 25.71 -1.42 4.19
CA ARG A 227 25.37 -0.23 3.36
C ARG A 227 26.15 -0.15 2.06
N GLN A 228 27.34 -0.73 2.00
CA GLN A 228 28.12 -0.78 0.77
C GLN A 228 27.81 -2.00 -0.08
N ARG A 229 27.16 -3.05 0.47
CA ARG A 229 26.67 -4.17 -0.33
C ARG A 229 25.50 -3.74 -1.23
N PRO A 230 25.65 -3.58 -2.56
CA PRO A 230 24.53 -3.88 -3.44
C PRO A 230 24.13 -5.31 -3.09
N THR A 231 22.84 -5.58 -2.92
CA THR A 231 22.38 -6.91 -2.56
C THR A 231 22.41 -7.83 -3.79
N LEU A 232 23.60 -8.00 -4.38
CA LEU A 232 23.99 -9.19 -5.11
C LEU A 232 24.48 -10.18 -4.06
N LEU A 233 23.53 -10.92 -3.48
CA LEU A 233 23.82 -12.11 -2.72
C LEU A 233 24.18 -13.20 -3.74
N THR A 234 25.39 -13.13 -4.30
CA THR A 234 26.09 -14.33 -4.74
C THR A 234 26.76 -14.86 -3.47
N ASP A 235 26.19 -15.89 -2.87
CA ASP A 235 26.88 -16.63 -1.82
C ASP A 235 28.19 -17.13 -2.42
N GLN A 236 29.31 -16.65 -1.89
CA GLN A 236 30.60 -16.63 -2.59
C GLN A 236 31.34 -17.97 -2.50
N HIS A 237 30.65 -19.10 -2.31
CA HIS A 237 31.28 -20.41 -2.17
C HIS A 237 30.63 -21.55 -2.95
N ASP A 238 29.76 -21.26 -3.91
CA ASP A 238 29.33 -22.26 -4.88
C ASP A 238 29.71 -21.83 -6.30
N ASN A 239 30.89 -22.27 -6.73
CA ASN A 239 31.30 -22.29 -8.14
C ASN A 239 30.49 -23.31 -8.98
N THR A 240 29.29 -23.65 -8.55
CA THR A 240 28.36 -24.52 -9.26
C THR A 240 27.45 -23.65 -10.14
N ALA A 241 27.88 -23.45 -11.39
CA ALA A 241 27.06 -23.13 -12.56
C ALA A 241 26.18 -21.87 -12.50
N GLY A 242 26.73 -20.69 -12.82
CA GLY A 242 26.07 -19.62 -13.59
C GLY A 242 24.81 -18.93 -13.06
N PHE A 243 24.15 -19.44 -12.02
CA PHE A 243 22.82 -19.05 -11.57
C PHE A 243 22.88 -17.81 -10.69
N MET A 244 22.08 -16.79 -11.00
CA MET A 244 22.05 -15.52 -10.27
C MET A 244 20.64 -15.16 -9.82
N LYS A 245 20.56 -14.47 -8.67
CA LYS A 245 19.36 -13.79 -8.20
C LYS A 245 19.54 -12.28 -8.33
N LEU A 246 18.67 -11.64 -9.10
CA LEU A 246 18.64 -10.18 -9.28
C LEU A 246 17.36 -9.61 -8.69
N ARG A 247 17.43 -8.39 -8.14
CA ARG A 247 16.25 -7.66 -7.64
C ARG A 247 16.37 -6.21 -8.06
N GLY A 248 15.31 -5.67 -8.65
CA GLY A 248 15.26 -4.28 -9.11
C GLY A 248 13.86 -3.91 -9.58
N ILE A 249 13.70 -2.68 -10.06
CA ILE A 249 12.47 -2.18 -10.66
C ILE A 249 12.45 -2.62 -12.13
N ALA A 250 11.36 -3.25 -12.55
CA ALA A 250 11.20 -3.69 -13.93
C ALA A 250 10.60 -2.57 -14.78
N HIS A 251 11.34 -2.14 -15.80
CA HIS A 251 10.95 -1.12 -16.77
C HIS A 251 10.94 -1.71 -18.18
N THR A 252 10.11 -1.20 -19.08
CA THR A 252 10.16 -1.58 -20.49
C THR A 252 9.96 -0.35 -21.37
N ASP A 253 10.65 -0.32 -22.51
CA ASP A 253 10.49 0.72 -23.53
C ASP A 253 9.38 0.35 -24.54
N GLN A 254 8.85 -0.88 -24.44
CA GLN A 254 7.79 -1.35 -25.31
C GLN A 254 6.41 -1.00 -24.73
N PRO A 255 5.36 -0.84 -25.57
CA PRO A 255 4.00 -0.73 -25.08
C PRO A 255 3.64 -1.94 -24.21
N LEU A 256 3.02 -1.70 -23.05
CA LEU A 256 2.62 -2.77 -22.15
C LEU A 256 1.60 -3.71 -22.81
N LEU A 257 1.69 -5.00 -22.46
CA LEU A 257 0.65 -5.96 -22.78
C LEU A 257 -0.63 -5.52 -22.10
N VAL A 258 -1.78 -5.83 -22.71
CA VAL A 258 -3.08 -5.52 -22.16
C VAL A 258 -3.93 -6.77 -22.21
N SER A 259 -4.40 -7.23 -21.05
CA SER A 259 -5.26 -8.43 -20.99
C SER A 259 -6.56 -8.19 -21.75
N ILE A 260 -7.10 -9.26 -22.32
CA ILE A 260 -8.39 -9.21 -23.01
C ILE A 260 -9.46 -8.97 -21.94
N ALA A 261 -9.44 -9.76 -20.87
CA ALA A 261 -10.31 -9.55 -19.72
C ALA A 261 -9.85 -8.34 -18.88
N GLY A 262 -10.65 -7.27 -18.89
CA GLY A 262 -10.49 -6.13 -17.98
C GLY A 262 -9.40 -5.11 -18.36
N ARG A 263 -8.73 -5.28 -19.50
CA ARG A 263 -7.74 -4.34 -20.03
C ARG A 263 -6.61 -4.02 -19.04
N ILE A 264 -6.08 -5.04 -18.36
CA ILE A 264 -5.04 -4.89 -17.35
C ILE A 264 -3.68 -4.76 -18.04
N PRO A 265 -2.94 -3.66 -17.83
CA PRO A 265 -1.61 -3.51 -18.40
C PRO A 265 -0.55 -4.30 -17.61
N GLY A 266 0.39 -4.94 -18.30
CA GLY A 266 1.48 -5.69 -17.65
C GLY A 266 2.69 -5.98 -18.54
N LEU A 267 3.82 -6.28 -17.89
CA LEU A 267 5.03 -6.85 -18.51
C LEU A 267 4.87 -8.35 -18.81
N TYR A 268 3.94 -8.98 -18.09
CA TYR A 268 3.58 -10.38 -18.21
C TYR A 268 2.07 -10.50 -18.01
N ILE A 269 1.41 -11.27 -18.87
CA ILE A 269 0.00 -11.60 -18.76
C ILE A 269 -0.17 -13.07 -19.08
N HIS A 270 -0.76 -13.83 -18.15
CA HIS A 270 -1.28 -15.17 -18.41
C HIS A 270 -2.76 -15.14 -18.11
N GLU A 271 -3.56 -15.42 -19.13
CA GLU A 271 -5.01 -15.28 -19.08
C GLU A 271 -5.68 -16.62 -19.38
N ILE A 272 -6.46 -17.11 -18.42
CA ILE A 272 -7.21 -18.37 -18.51
C ILE A 272 -8.69 -18.04 -18.45
N THR A 273 -9.43 -18.26 -19.55
CA THR A 273 -10.90 -18.16 -19.58
C THR A 273 -11.52 -19.53 -19.65
N GLN A 274 -12.56 -19.74 -18.84
CA GLN A 274 -13.31 -20.98 -18.75
C GLN A 274 -14.80 -20.71 -18.85
N VAL A 275 -15.53 -21.63 -19.46
CA VAL A 275 -16.99 -21.60 -19.59
C VAL A 275 -17.59 -22.77 -18.81
N TYR A 276 -18.66 -22.51 -18.05
CA TYR A 276 -19.39 -23.51 -17.29
C TYR A 276 -20.38 -24.23 -18.19
N HIS A 277 -20.21 -25.54 -18.33
CA HIS A 277 -21.09 -26.38 -19.14
C HIS A 277 -21.24 -27.77 -18.50
N ASN A 278 -22.48 -28.27 -18.40
CA ASN A 278 -22.83 -29.57 -17.84
C ASN A 278 -22.19 -29.87 -16.48
N GLY A 279 -22.28 -28.94 -15.54
CA GLY A 279 -21.79 -29.15 -14.18
C GLY A 279 -20.28 -28.89 -13.99
N SER A 280 -19.54 -28.53 -15.05
CA SER A 280 -18.09 -28.41 -15.01
C SER A 280 -17.58 -27.15 -15.72
N TRP A 281 -16.47 -26.60 -15.25
CA TRP A 281 -15.74 -25.54 -15.94
C TRP A 281 -14.83 -26.13 -17.01
N ARG A 282 -14.89 -25.60 -18.23
CA ARG A 282 -14.03 -26.00 -19.35
C ARG A 282 -13.23 -24.81 -19.84
N THR A 283 -11.92 -24.96 -19.96
CA THR A 283 -11.04 -23.94 -20.51
C THR A 283 -11.34 -23.72 -21.99
N THR A 284 -11.60 -22.47 -22.36
CA THR A 284 -11.82 -22.03 -23.75
C THR A 284 -10.72 -21.11 -24.25
N TYR A 285 -9.92 -20.55 -23.35
CA TYR A 285 -8.77 -19.70 -23.66
C TYR A 285 -7.72 -19.87 -22.56
N ASP A 286 -6.45 -20.03 -22.94
CA ASP A 286 -5.30 -20.15 -22.04
C ASP A 286 -4.08 -19.68 -22.81
N GLU A 287 -3.76 -18.39 -22.68
CA GLU A 287 -2.67 -17.75 -23.42
C GLU A 287 -1.75 -17.00 -22.48
N THR A 288 -0.46 -17.00 -22.82
CA THR A 288 0.58 -16.30 -22.06
C THR A 288 1.37 -15.37 -22.95
N ASP A 289 1.30 -14.08 -22.65
CA ASP A 289 2.09 -13.03 -23.28
C ASP A 289 3.15 -12.49 -22.32
N LYS A 290 4.31 -12.15 -22.87
CA LYS A 290 5.49 -11.70 -22.12
C LYS A 290 6.17 -10.58 -22.90
N LEU A 291 6.69 -9.58 -22.21
CA LEU A 291 7.56 -8.56 -22.81
C LEU A 291 8.97 -8.67 -22.25
N PRO A 292 9.99 -8.30 -23.04
CA PRO A 292 11.30 -8.02 -22.50
C PRO A 292 11.19 -6.79 -21.59
N PHE A 293 11.99 -6.79 -20.53
CA PHE A 293 12.08 -5.67 -19.61
C PHE A 293 13.51 -5.50 -19.13
N THR A 294 13.85 -4.29 -18.73
CA THR A 294 15.11 -3.94 -18.08
C THR A 294 14.87 -3.87 -16.58
N LEU A 295 15.72 -4.55 -15.82
CA LEU A 295 15.75 -4.51 -14.37
C LEU A 295 16.76 -3.45 -13.92
N ASP A 296 16.31 -2.45 -13.17
CA ASP A 296 17.15 -1.40 -12.60
C ASP A 296 17.15 -1.49 -11.06
N ASP A 297 18.32 -1.68 -10.46
CA ASP A 297 18.47 -1.74 -8.99
C ASP A 297 19.09 -0.46 -8.38
N GLY A 298 19.29 0.57 -9.21
CA GLY A 298 19.97 1.82 -8.87
C GLY A 298 21.50 1.75 -8.96
N SER A 299 22.09 0.56 -9.09
CA SER A 299 23.52 0.37 -9.33
C SER A 299 23.84 0.08 -10.80
N GLY A 300 22.83 -0.36 -11.55
CA GLY A 300 22.92 -0.60 -12.98
C GLY A 300 21.68 -1.27 -13.54
N GLN A 301 21.76 -1.66 -14.82
CA GLN A 301 20.61 -2.16 -15.58
C GLN A 301 20.93 -3.49 -16.25
N VAL A 302 19.96 -4.41 -16.20
CA VAL A 302 20.04 -5.72 -16.87
C VAL A 302 18.80 -5.92 -17.73
N THR A 303 18.99 -6.08 -19.03
CA THR A 303 17.89 -6.45 -19.94
C THR A 303 17.58 -7.94 -19.82
N ILE A 304 16.30 -8.25 -19.71
CA ILE A 304 15.74 -9.58 -19.56
C ILE A 304 15.01 -9.95 -20.86
N SER A 305 15.51 -10.97 -21.58
CA SER A 305 14.93 -11.43 -22.85
C SER A 305 13.84 -12.48 -22.67
N GLU A 306 12.80 -12.46 -23.50
CA GLU A 306 11.59 -13.32 -23.41
C GLU A 306 11.83 -14.83 -23.37
N GLY A 307 12.84 -15.32 -24.12
CA GLY A 307 12.92 -16.73 -24.56
C GLY A 307 13.04 -17.80 -23.49
N LEU A 308 13.29 -17.44 -22.23
CA LEU A 308 13.43 -18.40 -21.13
C LEU A 308 12.69 -17.95 -19.85
N LEU A 309 11.87 -16.92 -19.91
CA LEU A 309 11.21 -16.41 -18.70
C LEU A 309 10.06 -17.31 -18.28
N ARG A 310 10.24 -18.01 -17.15
CA ARG A 310 9.13 -18.54 -16.36
C ARG A 310 8.78 -17.51 -15.31
N PHE A 311 7.56 -17.00 -15.39
CA PHE A 311 7.01 -16.05 -14.43
C PHE A 311 6.19 -16.79 -13.38
N MET A 312 6.27 -16.32 -12.12
CA MET A 312 5.36 -16.71 -11.05
C MET A 312 4.59 -15.46 -10.61
N PRO A 313 3.49 -15.14 -11.29
CA PRO A 313 2.72 -13.94 -11.01
C PRO A 313 2.09 -14.02 -9.61
N ILE A 314 2.30 -12.99 -8.80
CA ILE A 314 1.68 -12.87 -7.46
C ILE A 314 0.32 -12.19 -7.53
N ARG A 315 0.09 -11.40 -8.58
CA ARG A 315 -1.19 -10.72 -8.77
C ARG A 315 -2.07 -11.56 -9.68
N VAL A 316 -3.28 -11.81 -9.19
CA VAL A 316 -4.35 -12.46 -9.93
C VAL A 316 -5.54 -11.52 -9.89
N ALA A 317 -6.01 -11.11 -11.06
CA ALA A 317 -7.32 -10.50 -11.23
C ALA A 317 -8.28 -11.59 -11.70
N ARG A 318 -9.49 -11.61 -11.13
CA ARG A 318 -10.52 -12.59 -11.49
C ARG A 318 -11.71 -11.86 -12.05
N PHE A 319 -12.30 -12.43 -13.09
CA PHE A 319 -13.50 -11.93 -13.75
C PHE A 319 -14.54 -13.04 -13.84
N TYR A 320 -15.80 -12.72 -13.58
CA TYR A 320 -16.94 -13.61 -13.75
C TYR A 320 -17.94 -12.91 -14.67
N ASN A 321 -18.24 -13.49 -15.83
CA ASN A 321 -19.03 -12.87 -16.89
C ASN A 321 -18.57 -11.44 -17.19
N ASP A 322 -17.26 -11.26 -17.40
CA ASP A 322 -16.58 -9.97 -17.63
C ASP A 322 -16.62 -8.96 -16.46
N PHE A 323 -17.15 -9.35 -15.30
CA PHE A 323 -17.16 -8.51 -14.10
C PHE A 323 -16.06 -8.93 -13.12
N PRO A 324 -15.18 -8.02 -12.65
CA PRO A 324 -14.15 -8.41 -11.71
C PRO A 324 -14.73 -8.89 -10.37
N VAL A 325 -14.14 -9.91 -9.79
CA VAL A 325 -14.56 -10.55 -8.54
C VAL A 325 -13.35 -10.85 -7.67
N GLU A 326 -13.52 -10.87 -6.36
CA GLU A 326 -12.45 -11.29 -5.44
C GLU A 326 -12.39 -12.83 -5.32
N LYS A 327 -13.57 -13.46 -5.28
CA LYS A 327 -13.77 -14.90 -5.15
C LYS A 327 -14.87 -15.35 -6.12
N TRP A 328 -14.83 -16.61 -6.51
CA TRP A 328 -15.84 -17.19 -7.36
C TRP A 328 -17.20 -17.26 -6.68
N HIS A 329 -18.24 -17.01 -7.46
CA HIS A 329 -19.61 -17.23 -7.01
C HIS A 329 -19.83 -18.74 -6.80
N PRO A 330 -20.46 -19.18 -5.69
CA PRO A 330 -20.61 -20.61 -5.39
C PRO A 330 -21.58 -21.32 -6.34
N ASN A 331 -22.50 -20.57 -6.95
CA ASN A 331 -23.46 -21.09 -7.91
C ASN A 331 -23.06 -20.63 -9.31
N SER A 332 -22.93 -21.59 -10.22
CA SER A 332 -22.66 -21.36 -11.64
C SER A 332 -23.76 -21.96 -12.51
N TYR A 333 -24.11 -21.24 -13.56
CA TYR A 333 -25.15 -21.60 -14.51
C TYR A 333 -24.53 -21.91 -15.87
N GLY A 334 -25.21 -22.74 -16.66
CA GLY A 334 -24.74 -23.10 -17.99
C GLY A 334 -24.51 -21.85 -18.85
N GLY A 335 -23.30 -21.71 -19.38
CA GLY A 335 -22.87 -20.56 -20.17
C GLY A 335 -22.12 -19.49 -19.38
N ASP A 336 -22.04 -19.58 -18.04
CA ASP A 336 -21.22 -18.67 -17.26
C ASP A 336 -19.74 -18.76 -17.66
N ILE A 337 -19.05 -17.62 -17.61
CA ILE A 337 -17.66 -17.45 -17.97
C ILE A 337 -16.90 -16.99 -16.74
N ARG A 338 -15.70 -17.53 -16.53
CA ARG A 338 -14.75 -16.99 -15.57
C ARG A 338 -13.39 -16.84 -16.21
N THR A 339 -12.69 -15.77 -15.88
CA THR A 339 -11.35 -15.50 -16.37
C THR A 339 -10.42 -15.18 -15.21
N GLU A 340 -9.27 -15.86 -15.14
CA GLU A 340 -8.16 -15.47 -14.28
C GLU A 340 -7.08 -14.81 -15.13
N VAL A 341 -6.69 -13.60 -14.75
CA VAL A 341 -5.59 -12.85 -15.36
C VAL A 341 -4.48 -12.76 -14.33
N PHE A 342 -3.42 -13.51 -14.57
CA PHE A 342 -2.20 -13.44 -13.78
C PHE A 342 -1.25 -12.45 -14.44
N PHE A 343 -0.73 -11.48 -13.69
CA PHE A 343 0.05 -10.41 -14.31
C PHE A 343 1.16 -9.84 -13.43
N ILE A 344 2.14 -9.21 -14.08
CA ILE A 344 3.16 -8.38 -13.43
C ILE A 344 3.05 -6.96 -14.00
N PRO A 345 2.75 -5.95 -13.17
CA PRO A 345 2.70 -4.56 -13.65
C PRO A 345 4.10 -4.06 -14.05
N ALA A 346 4.15 -2.99 -14.83
CA ALA A 346 5.39 -2.23 -15.01
C ALA A 346 5.76 -1.44 -13.76
N ASP A 347 7.02 -1.01 -13.68
CA ASP A 347 7.58 -0.15 -12.64
C ASP A 347 7.43 -0.71 -11.22
N VAL A 348 7.33 -2.04 -11.10
CA VAL A 348 7.32 -2.74 -9.81
C VAL A 348 8.67 -3.35 -9.51
N THR A 349 8.99 -3.46 -8.23
CA THR A 349 10.13 -4.27 -7.81
C THR A 349 9.86 -5.73 -8.08
N VAL A 350 10.72 -6.36 -8.86
CA VAL A 350 10.69 -7.77 -9.17
C VAL A 350 11.97 -8.43 -8.69
N VAL A 351 11.91 -9.75 -8.55
CA VAL A 351 13.09 -10.60 -8.34
C VAL A 351 13.18 -11.51 -9.57
N VAL A 352 14.40 -11.78 -10.03
CA VAL A 352 14.67 -12.61 -11.21
C VAL A 352 15.73 -13.63 -10.81
N PHE A 353 15.60 -14.88 -11.25
CA PHE A 353 16.51 -15.96 -10.87
C PHE A 353 16.89 -16.75 -12.11
N GLY A 354 18.14 -16.73 -12.55
CA GLY A 354 18.55 -17.56 -13.68
C GLY A 354 20.00 -17.37 -14.06
N ASP A 355 20.41 -18.08 -15.12
CA ASP A 355 21.81 -18.09 -15.53
C ASP A 355 22.24 -16.78 -16.21
N LEU A 356 23.42 -16.29 -15.87
CA LEU A 356 24.08 -15.20 -16.57
C LEU A 356 24.81 -15.76 -17.78
N ALA A 357 24.24 -15.63 -18.99
CA ALA A 357 25.00 -15.86 -20.21
C ALA A 357 25.87 -14.63 -20.53
N PRO A 358 27.22 -14.73 -20.52
CA PRO A 358 28.06 -13.62 -20.90
C PRO A 358 27.83 -13.24 -22.38
N SER A 359 27.70 -11.95 -22.65
CA SER A 359 27.71 -11.44 -24.02
C SER A 359 29.06 -11.81 -24.66
N ARG A 360 29.04 -12.47 -25.83
CA ARG A 360 30.23 -13.00 -26.53
C ARG A 360 31.30 -11.93 -26.90
N THR A 361 31.06 -10.66 -26.63
CA THR A 361 31.84 -9.54 -27.17
C THR A 361 32.89 -8.96 -26.23
N GLN A 362 32.95 -9.28 -24.93
CA GLN A 362 34.05 -8.86 -24.06
C GLN A 362 34.36 -9.90 -22.97
N PRO A 363 35.63 -10.34 -22.82
CA PRO A 363 36.04 -11.16 -21.69
C PRO A 363 35.84 -10.39 -20.39
N LEU A 364 35.08 -10.98 -19.46
CA LEU A 364 34.87 -10.45 -18.11
C LEU A 364 36.20 -10.47 -17.36
N MET A 365 36.83 -9.30 -17.15
CA MET A 365 37.85 -9.17 -16.10
C MET A 365 37.13 -9.18 -14.75
N VAL A 366 37.09 -10.34 -14.12
CA VAL A 366 36.66 -10.49 -12.73
C VAL A 366 37.88 -10.17 -11.86
N ILE A 367 37.91 -8.96 -11.30
CA ILE A 367 38.85 -8.63 -10.24
C ILE A 367 38.27 -9.20 -8.95
N GLU A 368 39.00 -10.14 -8.35
CA GLU A 368 38.63 -10.82 -7.11
C GLU A 368 38.46 -9.79 -5.98
N GLY A 369 37.24 -9.66 -5.44
CA GLY A 369 36.95 -8.82 -4.28
C GLY A 369 36.05 -7.59 -4.52
N ASP A 370 35.70 -7.27 -5.77
CA ASP A 370 34.72 -6.20 -6.06
C ASP A 370 33.32 -6.77 -6.28
N GLU A 371 32.36 -6.21 -5.54
CA GLU A 371 30.92 -6.44 -5.74
C GLU A 371 30.59 -6.16 -7.21
N ARG A 372 29.93 -7.11 -7.89
CA ARG A 372 29.57 -7.00 -9.31
C ARG A 372 28.66 -5.78 -9.52
N ARG A 373 29.24 -4.63 -9.87
CA ARG A 373 28.49 -3.49 -10.40
C ARG A 373 27.94 -3.91 -11.76
N LEU A 374 26.63 -3.77 -11.95
CA LEU A 374 25.95 -4.02 -13.22
C LEU A 374 26.28 -2.89 -14.21
N THR A 375 27.50 -2.86 -14.74
CA THR A 375 27.78 -2.03 -15.92
C THR A 375 26.99 -2.59 -17.10
N HIS A 376 26.28 -1.71 -17.84
CA HIS A 376 25.41 -2.02 -18.99
C HIS A 376 25.82 -3.29 -19.74
N GLN A 377 25.13 -4.40 -19.48
CA GLN A 377 25.33 -5.65 -20.23
C GLN A 377 23.98 -6.29 -20.59
N PRO A 378 23.78 -6.68 -21.86
CA PRO A 378 22.65 -7.50 -22.24
C PRO A 378 22.89 -8.92 -21.72
N VAL A 379 21.96 -9.41 -20.89
CA VAL A 379 22.04 -10.75 -20.30
C VAL A 379 20.90 -11.59 -20.85
N ARG A 380 21.18 -12.84 -21.23
CA ARG A 380 20.12 -13.82 -21.50
C ARG A 380 19.85 -14.59 -20.22
N LEU A 381 18.75 -14.28 -19.55
CA LEU A 381 18.36 -14.88 -18.27
C LEU A 381 17.35 -16.01 -18.46
N ALA A 382 17.60 -17.14 -17.81
CA ALA A 382 16.92 -18.40 -18.05
C ALA A 382 15.66 -18.66 -17.20
N MET A 383 15.36 -17.82 -16.20
CA MET A 383 14.18 -17.96 -15.34
C MET A 383 13.92 -16.64 -14.56
N ALA A 384 12.67 -16.36 -14.15
CA ALA A 384 12.30 -15.10 -13.48
C ALA A 384 11.21 -15.29 -12.41
N LEU A 385 11.59 -15.57 -11.15
CA LEU A 385 10.65 -15.64 -10.04
C LEU A 385 10.37 -14.25 -9.45
N ILE A 386 9.25 -13.63 -9.84
CA ILE A 386 8.88 -12.28 -9.43
C ILE A 386 8.12 -12.29 -8.09
N VAL A 387 8.77 -11.81 -7.02
CA VAL A 387 8.14 -11.63 -5.70
C VAL A 387 7.78 -10.15 -5.43
N GLY A 388 6.52 -9.78 -5.62
CA GLY A 388 5.98 -8.45 -5.31
C GLY A 388 5.43 -8.35 -3.88
N ALA A 389 5.98 -7.39 -3.12
CA ALA A 389 5.60 -6.88 -1.80
C ALA A 389 5.50 -7.89 -0.63
N ALA A 390 6.30 -7.62 0.41
CA ALA A 390 6.39 -8.40 1.64
C ALA A 390 5.04 -8.51 2.38
N GLY A 391 4.44 -9.70 2.33
CA GLY A 391 3.57 -10.22 3.38
C GLY A 391 4.40 -11.15 4.26
N ALA A 392 4.45 -10.88 5.56
CA ALA A 392 5.21 -11.66 6.53
C ALA A 392 4.84 -13.15 6.47
N LEU A 393 5.79 -13.98 6.06
CA LEU A 393 5.80 -15.43 6.25
C LEU A 393 6.09 -15.71 7.72
N LEU A 394 5.06 -16.01 8.51
CA LEU A 394 5.23 -16.76 9.76
C LEU A 394 5.14 -18.26 9.44
N LEU A 395 6.29 -18.83 9.09
CA LEU A 395 6.55 -20.26 9.26
C LEU A 395 6.88 -20.50 10.73
N GLY A 396 5.85 -20.81 11.53
CA GLY A 396 6.00 -21.40 12.85
C GLY A 396 5.71 -22.89 12.78
N GLY A 397 6.75 -23.68 12.59
CA GLY A 397 6.66 -25.13 12.69
C GLY A 397 6.31 -25.56 14.12
N TYR A 398 5.30 -26.40 14.26
CA TYR A 398 5.10 -27.24 15.44
C TYR A 398 5.40 -28.68 15.01
N PHE A 399 6.61 -29.15 15.34
CA PHE A 399 6.89 -30.58 15.41
C PHE A 399 6.60 -31.05 16.83
N MET A 400 5.93 -32.19 16.90
CA MET A 400 5.59 -32.92 18.12
C MET A 400 6.81 -33.26 18.96
N LEU A 401 6.65 -33.17 20.27
CA LEU A 401 7.23 -34.13 21.20
C LEU A 401 6.09 -34.76 22.01
N SER A 402 5.84 -36.03 21.69
CA SER A 402 5.16 -37.01 22.53
C SER A 402 5.88 -37.16 23.88
N GLY A 403 5.14 -37.26 24.97
CA GLY A 403 5.68 -37.57 26.29
C GLY A 403 4.58 -37.91 27.29
N VAL A 404 4.22 -39.20 27.31
CA VAL A 404 3.66 -40.04 28.39
C VAL A 404 3.42 -39.35 29.75
N GLY A 405 2.20 -39.52 30.27
CA GLY A 405 1.80 -39.20 31.65
C GLY A 405 0.29 -39.15 31.79
#